data_AF-A0A7S3A158-F1
#
_entry.id   AF-A0A7S3A158-F1
#
_cell.length_a   1.000
_cell.length_b   1.000
_cell.length_c   1.000
_cell.angle_alpha   90.00
_cell.angle_beta   90.00
_cell.angle_gamma   90.00
#
_symmetry.space_group_name_H-M   'P 1'
#
loop_
_entity.id
_entity.type
_entity.pdbx_description
1 polymer ?
#
loop_
_entity_poly.entity_id
_entity_poly.type
_entity_poly.pdbx_seq_one_letter_code
_entity_poly.pdbx_strand_id
1 'polypeptide(L)'
;MFAAEGITCAIASTDDFYLTYDKQRELAETYASNPLLEFRGNPGTMDVDLMCNTVSALAHCGPGDEINIPRYNKSAYKGRGDRVPEEDWPTVKGPVDLVILEGWCMGFQPVENPSTSDIAEVNEFLKDFAKVYDLLDVMLVVEIADPEYVYDWRKQAEDTMKAKGKAGMTSAQLKDFVDRFMPAYKEYLPGLYGNGVSTELPQLNIKIDSNRIPID
;
A
#
# COMPACT_ATOMS: atom_id res chain seq x y z
N MET A 1 6.78 -14.15 14.86
CA MET A 1 6.48 -13.50 16.14
C MET A 1 5.14 -14.02 16.66
N PHE A 2 4.00 -13.70 16.04
CA PHE A 2 2.67 -14.15 16.48
C PHE A 2 2.50 -15.67 16.62
N ALA A 3 2.99 -16.47 15.66
CA ALA A 3 2.91 -17.93 15.75
C ALA A 3 3.62 -18.52 16.98
N ALA A 4 4.68 -17.85 17.49
CA ALA A 4 5.38 -18.30 18.70
C ALA A 4 4.57 -18.02 19.98
N GLU A 5 3.60 -17.11 19.91
CA GLU A 5 2.65 -16.80 20.99
C GLU A 5 1.31 -17.53 20.82
N GLY A 6 1.20 -18.43 19.82
CA GLY A 6 -0.03 -19.15 19.51
C GLY A 6 -1.10 -18.31 18.79
N ILE A 7 -0.74 -17.11 18.32
CA ILE A 7 -1.65 -16.20 17.60
C ILE A 7 -1.62 -16.54 16.10
N THR A 8 -2.78 -16.85 15.55
CA THR A 8 -2.99 -17.06 14.12
C THR A 8 -3.18 -15.71 13.44
N CYS A 9 -2.26 -15.37 12.53
CA CYS A 9 -2.26 -14.07 11.86
C CYS A 9 -2.37 -14.24 10.34
N ALA A 10 -3.35 -13.56 9.74
CA ALA A 10 -3.41 -13.35 8.30
C ALA A 10 -2.76 -12.01 7.94
N ILE A 11 -2.01 -11.98 6.85
CA ILE A 11 -1.35 -10.76 6.36
C ILE A 11 -1.79 -10.52 4.92
N ALA A 12 -2.25 -9.29 4.66
CA ALA A 12 -2.60 -8.79 3.35
C ALA A 12 -1.84 -7.48 3.08
N SER A 13 -1.31 -7.34 1.86
CA SER A 13 -0.61 -6.14 1.41
C SER A 13 -1.51 -5.37 0.47
N THR A 14 -1.60 -4.04 0.57
CA THR A 14 -2.30 -3.20 -0.42
C THR A 14 -1.77 -3.44 -1.84
N ASP A 15 -0.49 -3.78 -1.97
CA ASP A 15 0.14 -4.09 -3.25
C ASP A 15 -0.39 -5.39 -3.90
N ASP A 16 -0.95 -6.32 -3.11
CA ASP A 16 -1.60 -7.51 -3.66
C ASP A 16 -2.96 -7.20 -4.30
N PHE A 17 -3.52 -6.04 -3.98
CA PHE A 17 -4.80 -5.55 -4.49
C PHE A 17 -4.66 -4.53 -5.62
N TYR A 18 -3.48 -4.39 -6.23
CA TYR A 18 -3.39 -3.58 -7.45
C TYR A 18 -4.41 -4.05 -8.51
N LEU A 19 -4.85 -3.11 -9.34
CA LEU A 19 -5.66 -3.39 -10.51
C LEU A 19 -4.95 -4.41 -11.41
N THR A 20 -5.76 -5.24 -12.08
CA THR A 20 -5.24 -6.11 -13.14
C THR A 20 -4.57 -5.26 -14.23
N TYR A 21 -3.69 -5.88 -15.01
CA TYR A 21 -2.96 -5.20 -16.08
C TYR A 21 -3.89 -4.42 -17.03
N ASP A 22 -4.99 -5.04 -17.44
CA ASP A 22 -5.96 -4.42 -18.35
C ASP A 22 -6.68 -3.22 -17.71
N LYS A 23 -7.11 -3.34 -16.44
CA LYS A 23 -7.73 -2.23 -15.70
C LYS A 23 -6.74 -1.08 -15.45
N GLN A 24 -5.47 -1.38 -15.16
CA GLN A 24 -4.44 -0.36 -15.02
C GLN A 24 -4.18 0.37 -16.35
N ARG A 25 -4.25 -0.33 -17.49
CA ARG A 25 -4.15 0.30 -18.81
C ARG A 25 -5.34 1.21 -19.10
N GLU A 26 -6.55 0.76 -18.82
CA GLU A 26 -7.77 1.56 -18.97
C GLU A 26 -7.70 2.83 -18.11
N LEU A 27 -7.23 2.71 -16.87
CA LEU A 27 -7.02 3.86 -15.99
C LEU A 27 -6.01 4.84 -16.58
N ALA A 28 -4.84 4.35 -17.03
CA ALA A 28 -3.81 5.18 -17.63
C ALA A 28 -4.27 5.87 -18.93
N GLU A 29 -5.10 5.20 -19.74
CA GLU A 29 -5.70 5.77 -20.94
C GLU A 29 -6.75 6.85 -20.60
N THR A 30 -7.55 6.61 -19.55
CA THR A 30 -8.55 7.57 -19.05
C THR A 30 -7.92 8.83 -18.48
N TYR A 31 -6.82 8.68 -17.73
CA TYR A 31 -6.10 9.75 -17.05
C TYR A 31 -4.73 10.00 -17.70
N ALA A 32 -4.70 10.04 -19.04
CA ALA A 32 -3.45 10.08 -19.82
C ALA A 32 -2.55 11.31 -19.56
N SER A 33 -3.10 12.38 -18.99
CA SER A 33 -2.32 13.56 -18.59
C SER A 33 -1.70 13.44 -17.19
N ASN A 34 -2.09 12.45 -16.40
CA ASN A 34 -1.66 12.30 -15.01
C ASN A 34 -0.60 11.19 -14.87
N PRO A 35 0.69 11.53 -14.72
CA PRO A 35 1.77 10.54 -14.59
C PRO A 35 1.69 9.72 -13.30
N LEU A 36 0.93 10.15 -12.28
CA LEU A 36 0.76 9.45 -11.01
C LEU A 36 -0.16 8.23 -11.11
N LEU A 37 -1.03 8.20 -12.13
CA LEU A 37 -1.98 7.12 -12.41
C LEU A 37 -1.55 6.23 -13.60
N GLU A 38 -0.44 6.58 -14.27
CA GLU A 38 0.10 5.85 -15.43
C GLU A 38 0.46 4.39 -15.08
N PHE A 39 1.01 4.17 -13.88
CA PHE A 39 1.42 2.86 -13.39
C PHE A 39 0.86 2.61 -12.00
N ARG A 40 0.82 1.33 -11.62
CA ARG A 40 0.45 0.90 -10.26
C ARG A 40 1.29 1.64 -9.19
N GLY A 41 0.65 2.10 -8.13
CA GLY A 41 1.31 2.74 -7.00
C GLY A 41 0.36 3.60 -6.18
N ASN A 42 -0.09 4.72 -6.75
CA ASN A 42 -0.94 5.70 -6.06
C ASN A 42 -2.38 5.22 -5.85
N PRO A 43 -3.12 5.79 -4.89
CA PRO A 43 -4.57 5.63 -4.79
C PRO A 43 -5.24 5.83 -6.16
N GLY A 44 -6.21 4.97 -6.47
CA GLY A 44 -6.82 4.82 -7.80
C GLY A 44 -6.29 3.63 -8.59
N THR A 45 -5.09 3.13 -8.25
CA THR A 45 -4.49 1.96 -8.91
C THR A 45 -4.73 0.64 -8.17
N MET A 46 -5.56 0.65 -7.13
CA MET A 46 -5.89 -0.49 -6.28
C MET A 46 -7.38 -0.82 -6.38
N ASP A 47 -7.70 -2.11 -6.33
CA ASP A 47 -9.05 -2.65 -6.28
C ASP A 47 -9.54 -2.63 -4.82
N VAL A 48 -10.03 -1.46 -4.40
CA VAL A 48 -10.43 -1.20 -2.99
C VAL A 48 -11.56 -2.13 -2.56
N ASP A 49 -12.52 -2.41 -3.45
CA ASP A 49 -13.63 -3.31 -3.12
C ASP A 49 -13.14 -4.76 -2.91
N LEU A 50 -12.22 -5.26 -3.73
CA LEU A 50 -11.58 -6.57 -3.49
C LEU A 50 -10.84 -6.59 -2.15
N MET A 51 -10.11 -5.52 -1.83
CA MET A 51 -9.40 -5.38 -0.55
C MET A 51 -10.36 -5.44 0.64
N CYS A 52 -11.41 -4.62 0.63
CA CYS A 52 -12.43 -4.61 1.69
C CYS A 52 -13.09 -5.98 1.85
N ASN A 53 -13.45 -6.63 0.75
CA ASN A 53 -14.08 -7.96 0.77
C ASN A 53 -13.14 -9.02 1.37
N THR A 54 -11.86 -9.04 0.97
CA THR A 54 -10.89 -9.99 1.51
C THR A 54 -10.63 -9.75 2.99
N VAL A 55 -10.41 -8.49 3.41
CA VAL A 55 -10.13 -8.16 4.82
C VAL A 55 -11.34 -8.47 5.70
N SER A 56 -12.55 -8.12 5.26
CA SER A 56 -13.78 -8.46 5.98
C SER A 56 -13.99 -9.97 6.08
N ALA A 57 -13.74 -10.72 5.01
CA ALA A 57 -13.83 -12.18 5.03
C ALA A 57 -12.82 -12.82 6.01
N LEU A 58 -11.58 -12.31 6.06
CA LEU A 58 -10.58 -12.75 7.04
C LEU A 58 -11.00 -12.43 8.47
N ALA A 59 -11.51 -11.22 8.73
CA ALA A 59 -11.91 -10.78 10.07
C ALA A 59 -13.09 -11.58 10.65
N HIS A 60 -13.96 -12.12 9.79
CA HIS A 60 -15.18 -12.82 10.19
C HIS A 60 -15.15 -14.33 9.92
N CYS A 61 -14.02 -14.88 9.46
CA CYS A 61 -13.93 -16.31 9.14
C CYS A 61 -14.02 -17.18 10.41
N GLY A 62 -14.81 -18.25 10.32
CA GLY A 62 -15.00 -19.23 11.38
C GLY A 62 -14.21 -20.53 11.15
N PRO A 63 -14.33 -21.49 12.07
CA PRO A 63 -13.70 -22.80 11.93
C PRO A 63 -14.11 -23.52 10.66
N GLY A 64 -13.14 -23.83 9.81
CA GLY A 64 -13.35 -24.54 8.54
C GLY A 64 -13.59 -23.64 7.33
N ASP A 65 -13.73 -22.33 7.53
CA ASP A 65 -13.75 -21.38 6.42
C ASP A 65 -12.36 -21.28 5.77
N GLU A 66 -12.36 -21.08 4.45
CA GLU A 66 -11.16 -20.94 3.64
C GLU A 66 -11.25 -19.63 2.86
N ILE A 67 -10.35 -18.69 3.16
CA ILE A 67 -10.33 -17.36 2.54
C ILE A 67 -9.10 -17.24 1.64
N ASN A 68 -9.31 -16.96 0.36
CA ASN A 68 -8.23 -16.73 -0.58
C ASN A 68 -7.76 -15.27 -0.52
N ILE A 69 -6.45 -15.07 -0.43
CA ILE A 69 -5.84 -13.73 -0.40
C ILE A 69 -5.22 -13.45 -1.76
N PRO A 70 -5.59 -12.36 -2.46
CA PRO A 70 -4.96 -11.96 -3.70
C PRO A 70 -3.44 -11.93 -3.64
N ARG A 71 -2.82 -12.17 -4.79
CA ARG A 71 -1.39 -11.96 -4.98
C ARG A 71 -1.15 -11.17 -6.25
N TYR A 72 -0.13 -10.32 -6.21
CA TYR A 72 0.24 -9.53 -7.38
C TYR A 72 1.65 -9.87 -7.89
N ASN A 73 1.75 -10.26 -9.16
CA ASN A 73 3.02 -10.51 -9.80
C ASN A 73 3.56 -9.22 -10.43
N LYS A 74 4.35 -8.46 -9.67
CA LYS A 74 5.01 -7.21 -10.13
C LYS A 74 5.92 -7.39 -11.36
N SER A 75 6.34 -8.61 -11.68
CA SER A 75 7.22 -8.91 -12.83
C SER A 75 6.47 -9.23 -14.13
N ALA A 76 5.17 -9.53 -14.05
CA ALA A 76 4.34 -9.80 -15.22
C ALA A 76 4.35 -8.60 -16.19
N TYR A 77 4.04 -8.85 -17.47
CA TYR A 77 3.99 -7.82 -18.52
C TYR A 77 5.23 -6.91 -18.54
N LYS A 78 6.43 -7.52 -18.53
CA LYS A 78 7.72 -6.81 -18.54
C LYS A 78 7.87 -5.82 -17.36
N GLY A 79 7.39 -6.20 -16.18
CA GLY A 79 7.47 -5.40 -14.96
C GLY A 79 6.31 -4.41 -14.76
N ARG A 80 5.33 -4.37 -15.67
CA ARG A 80 4.08 -3.60 -15.47
C ARG A 80 3.18 -4.23 -14.42
N GLY A 81 3.30 -5.54 -14.24
CA GLY A 81 2.62 -6.30 -13.23
C GLY A 81 1.22 -6.72 -13.63
N ASP A 82 0.72 -7.77 -12.96
CA ASP A 82 -0.65 -8.22 -13.07
C ASP A 82 -1.04 -9.02 -11.83
N ARG A 83 -2.34 -9.15 -11.59
CA ARG A 83 -2.87 -10.01 -10.53
C ARG A 83 -2.60 -11.46 -10.91
N VAL A 84 -2.17 -12.24 -9.92
CA VAL A 84 -2.04 -13.70 -10.06
C VAL A 84 -3.44 -14.30 -10.25
N PRO A 85 -3.63 -15.37 -11.06
CA PRO A 85 -4.91 -16.06 -11.17
C PRO A 85 -5.46 -16.51 -9.81
N GLU A 86 -6.79 -16.51 -9.65
CA GLU A 86 -7.44 -16.81 -8.36
C GLU A 86 -7.11 -18.22 -7.85
N GLU A 87 -6.96 -19.19 -8.75
CA GLU A 87 -6.59 -20.56 -8.41
C GLU A 87 -5.21 -20.70 -7.73
N ASP A 88 -4.35 -19.70 -7.92
CA ASP A 88 -2.99 -19.65 -7.37
C ASP A 88 -2.90 -18.75 -6.13
N TRP A 89 -4.03 -18.19 -5.66
CA TRP A 89 -4.05 -17.40 -4.43
C TRP A 89 -3.84 -18.29 -3.21
N PRO A 90 -2.98 -17.89 -2.26
CA PRO A 90 -2.86 -18.62 -1.00
C PRO A 90 -4.17 -18.55 -0.22
N THR A 91 -4.51 -19.69 0.39
CA THR A 91 -5.69 -19.83 1.24
C THR A 91 -5.31 -19.73 2.71
N VAL A 92 -6.06 -18.94 3.47
CA VAL A 92 -6.02 -18.88 4.93
C VAL A 92 -7.21 -19.65 5.49
N LYS A 93 -6.95 -20.50 6.50
CA LYS A 93 -7.99 -21.25 7.20
C LYS A 93 -8.42 -20.51 8.45
N GLY A 94 -9.72 -20.33 8.61
CA GLY A 94 -10.32 -19.67 9.77
C GLY A 94 -10.42 -20.59 11.00
N PRO A 95 -10.57 -19.99 12.20
CA PRO A 95 -10.54 -18.55 12.46
C PRO A 95 -9.10 -18.00 12.50
N VAL A 96 -8.97 -16.68 12.38
CA VAL A 96 -7.71 -15.96 12.65
C VAL A 96 -7.88 -15.02 13.82
N ASP A 97 -6.84 -14.87 14.64
CA ASP A 97 -6.84 -13.99 15.81
C ASP A 97 -6.48 -12.55 15.43
N LEU A 98 -5.76 -12.36 14.33
CA LEU A 98 -5.26 -11.07 13.87
C LEU A 98 -5.21 -10.99 12.34
N VAL A 99 -5.70 -9.89 11.79
CA VAL A 99 -5.48 -9.52 10.38
C VAL A 99 -4.58 -8.30 10.33
N ILE A 100 -3.48 -8.39 9.58
CA ILE A 100 -2.62 -7.25 9.29
C ILE A 100 -2.85 -6.86 7.84
N LEU A 101 -3.45 -5.69 7.63
CA LEU A 101 -3.43 -4.99 6.35
C LEU A 101 -2.31 -3.95 6.38
N GLU A 102 -1.34 -4.08 5.49
CA GLU A 102 -0.21 -3.14 5.39
C GLU A 102 -0.16 -2.46 4.02
N GLY A 103 0.27 -1.20 3.99
CA GLY A 103 0.42 -0.43 2.75
C GLY A 103 1.03 0.95 2.97
N TRP A 104 1.78 1.44 1.98
CA TRP A 104 2.55 2.68 2.09
C TRP A 104 1.69 3.95 2.15
N CYS A 105 0.48 3.92 1.60
CA CYS A 105 -0.48 5.03 1.58
C CYS A 105 -1.62 4.84 2.60
N MET A 106 -1.55 3.81 3.45
CA MET A 106 -2.56 3.59 4.48
C MET A 106 -2.61 4.79 5.44
N GLY A 107 -3.82 5.27 5.69
CA GLY A 107 -4.11 6.39 6.57
C GLY A 107 -4.10 7.76 5.90
N PHE A 108 -3.65 7.87 4.65
CA PHE A 108 -3.80 9.12 3.90
C PHE A 108 -5.28 9.49 3.82
N GLN A 109 -5.57 10.76 4.10
CA GLN A 109 -6.92 11.32 4.03
C GLN A 109 -7.02 12.29 2.85
N PRO A 110 -8.16 12.32 2.14
CA PRO A 110 -8.38 13.30 1.09
C PRO A 110 -8.38 14.72 1.68
N VAL A 111 -7.79 15.65 0.95
CA VAL A 111 -7.74 17.08 1.32
C VAL A 111 -8.76 17.88 0.50
N GLU A 112 -9.21 19.01 1.05
CA GLU A 112 -10.17 19.90 0.36
C GLU A 112 -9.56 20.62 -0.84
N ASN A 113 -8.29 21.02 -0.75
CA ASN A 113 -7.60 21.82 -1.77
C ASN A 113 -6.28 21.16 -2.19
N PRO A 114 -6.33 20.13 -3.05
CA PRO A 114 -5.14 19.46 -3.58
C PRO A 114 -4.13 20.43 -4.20
N SER A 115 -2.84 20.22 -3.94
CA SER A 115 -1.77 21.14 -4.41
C SER A 115 -1.57 21.19 -5.93
N THR A 116 -1.96 20.14 -6.66
CA THR A 116 -1.79 20.03 -8.13
C THR A 116 -2.98 19.29 -8.77
N SER A 117 -3.14 19.41 -10.08
CA SER A 117 -4.15 18.66 -10.84
C SER A 117 -3.96 17.15 -10.74
N ASP A 118 -2.71 16.70 -10.77
CA ASP A 118 -2.38 15.27 -10.71
C ASP A 118 -2.75 14.68 -9.35
N ILE A 119 -2.49 15.43 -8.27
CA ILE A 119 -2.91 15.07 -6.92
C ILE A 119 -4.42 15.18 -6.76
N ALA A 120 -5.09 16.12 -7.44
CA ALA A 120 -6.54 16.23 -7.34
C ALA A 120 -7.26 14.94 -7.77
N GLU A 121 -6.81 14.29 -8.85
CA GLU A 121 -7.38 13.01 -9.29
C GLU A 121 -7.06 11.88 -8.31
N VAL A 122 -5.81 11.79 -7.82
CA VAL A 122 -5.42 10.81 -6.78
C VAL A 122 -6.25 11.03 -5.50
N ASN A 123 -6.51 12.28 -5.14
CA ASN A 123 -7.30 12.69 -3.97
C ASN A 123 -8.76 12.25 -4.08
N GLU A 124 -9.34 12.28 -5.29
CA GLU A 124 -10.68 11.75 -5.52
C GLU A 124 -10.73 10.23 -5.31
N PHE A 125 -9.76 9.48 -5.84
CA PHE A 125 -9.68 8.04 -5.59
C PHE A 125 -9.40 7.69 -4.14
N LEU A 126 -8.65 8.53 -3.42
CA LEU A 126 -8.34 8.31 -2.02
C LEU A 126 -9.61 8.31 -1.13
N LYS A 127 -10.71 8.93 -1.56
CA LYS A 127 -11.99 8.89 -0.82
C LYS A 127 -12.52 7.47 -0.63
N ASP A 128 -12.24 6.56 -1.57
CA ASP A 128 -12.67 5.15 -1.45
C ASP A 128 -12.00 4.42 -0.28
N PHE A 129 -10.84 4.89 0.20
CA PHE A 129 -10.14 4.29 1.33
C PHE A 129 -10.91 4.44 2.65
N ALA A 130 -11.91 5.34 2.73
CA ALA A 130 -12.82 5.40 3.88
C ALA A 130 -13.44 4.02 4.17
N LYS A 131 -13.81 3.26 3.13
CA LYS A 131 -14.34 1.89 3.26
C LYS A 131 -13.35 0.93 3.92
N VAL A 132 -12.05 1.16 3.73
CA VAL A 132 -10.98 0.33 4.31
C VAL A 132 -10.83 0.69 5.78
N TYR A 133 -10.83 1.98 6.10
CA TYR A 133 -10.67 2.46 7.47
C TYR A 133 -11.85 2.05 8.37
N ASP A 134 -13.06 1.92 7.82
CA ASP A 134 -14.22 1.37 8.52
C ASP A 134 -14.05 -0.09 8.98
N LEU A 135 -13.07 -0.82 8.42
CA LEU A 135 -12.76 -2.21 8.78
C LEU A 135 -11.62 -2.35 9.80
N LEU A 136 -10.95 -1.24 10.16
CA LEU A 136 -9.77 -1.29 11.03
C LEU A 136 -10.17 -1.08 12.49
N ASP A 137 -9.60 -1.90 13.37
CA ASP A 137 -9.73 -1.71 14.83
C ASP A 137 -8.62 -0.80 15.39
N VAL A 138 -7.42 -0.84 14.78
CA VAL A 138 -6.22 -0.10 15.21
C VAL A 138 -5.36 0.23 14.01
N MET A 139 -4.67 1.37 14.04
CA MET A 139 -3.66 1.75 13.08
C MET A 139 -2.29 1.92 13.70
N LEU A 140 -1.26 1.36 13.05
CA LEU A 140 0.14 1.60 13.37
C LEU A 140 0.78 2.38 12.22
N VAL A 141 1.32 3.55 12.51
CA VAL A 141 1.99 4.42 11.55
C VAL A 141 3.49 4.42 11.85
N VAL A 142 4.29 4.00 10.88
CA VAL A 142 5.74 4.27 10.91
C VAL A 142 5.95 5.67 10.34
N GLU A 143 6.12 6.63 11.23
CA GLU A 143 6.33 8.04 10.89
C GLU A 143 7.78 8.25 10.45
N ILE A 144 8.00 8.81 9.26
CA ILE A 144 9.34 9.04 8.74
C ILE A 144 9.73 10.47 9.07
N ALA A 145 10.85 10.65 9.79
CA ALA A 145 11.28 11.99 10.20
C ALA A 145 11.55 12.94 9.02
N ASP A 146 12.02 12.40 7.89
CA ASP A 146 12.17 13.12 6.63
C ASP A 146 11.80 12.19 5.45
N PRO A 147 10.72 12.46 4.69
CA PRO A 147 10.33 11.65 3.54
C PRO A 147 11.43 11.49 2.47
N GLU A 148 12.41 12.38 2.42
CA GLU A 148 13.54 12.27 1.49
C GLU A 148 14.41 11.02 1.78
N TYR A 149 14.34 10.43 2.97
CA TYR A 149 15.01 9.16 3.28
C TYR A 149 14.55 8.01 2.38
N VAL A 150 13.34 8.10 1.80
CA VAL A 150 12.79 7.09 0.90
C VAL A 150 13.68 6.88 -0.33
N TYR A 151 14.35 7.92 -0.84
CA TYR A 151 15.28 7.78 -1.96
C TYR A 151 16.46 6.86 -1.61
N ASP A 152 17.09 7.10 -0.47
CA ASP A 152 18.23 6.30 0.00
C ASP A 152 17.80 4.88 0.38
N TRP A 153 16.66 4.72 1.05
CA TRP A 153 16.13 3.41 1.39
C TRP A 153 15.77 2.58 0.15
N ARG A 154 15.17 3.22 -0.85
CA ARG A 154 14.89 2.53 -2.12
C ARG A 154 16.16 2.13 -2.83
N LYS A 155 17.20 2.98 -2.78
CA LYS A 155 18.53 2.68 -3.32
C LYS A 155 19.17 1.48 -2.62
N GLN A 156 19.14 1.44 -1.29
CA GLN A 156 19.65 0.31 -0.50
C GLN A 156 18.94 -1.01 -0.88
N ALA A 157 17.63 -0.97 -1.08
CA ALA A 157 16.86 -2.13 -1.52
C ALA A 157 17.25 -2.58 -2.95
N GLU A 158 17.40 -1.65 -3.90
CA GLU A 158 17.85 -1.96 -5.26
C GLU A 158 19.27 -2.53 -5.29
N ASP A 159 20.20 -1.95 -4.53
CA ASP A 159 21.58 -2.44 -4.45
C ASP A 159 21.64 -3.86 -3.87
N THR A 160 20.82 -4.15 -2.85
CA THR A 160 20.67 -5.48 -2.27
C THR A 160 20.14 -6.49 -3.29
N MET A 161 19.20 -6.10 -4.14
CA MET A 161 18.64 -6.95 -5.19
C MET A 161 19.65 -7.22 -6.32
N LYS A 162 20.42 -6.21 -6.72
CA LYS A 162 21.52 -6.34 -7.69
C LYS A 162 22.62 -7.26 -7.17
N ALA A 163 22.98 -7.14 -5.89
CA ALA A 163 23.96 -8.03 -5.25
C ALA A 163 23.51 -9.51 -5.26
N LYS A 164 22.20 -9.77 -5.32
CA LYS A 164 21.62 -11.10 -5.49
C LYS A 164 21.49 -11.54 -6.97
N GLY A 165 22.10 -10.80 -7.90
CA GLY A 165 22.12 -11.13 -9.33
C GLY A 165 20.82 -10.82 -10.08
N LYS A 166 19.89 -10.07 -9.48
CA LYS A 166 18.66 -9.63 -10.15
C LYS A 166 18.91 -8.35 -10.96
N ALA A 167 18.19 -8.19 -12.06
CA ALA A 167 18.13 -6.92 -12.76
C ALA A 167 17.56 -5.84 -11.81
N GLY A 168 18.12 -4.63 -11.86
CA GLY A 168 17.71 -3.53 -11.01
C GLY A 168 17.69 -2.20 -11.76
N MET A 169 17.07 -1.20 -11.17
CA MET A 169 16.92 0.13 -11.77
C MET A 169 18.25 0.88 -11.84
N THR A 170 18.44 1.69 -12.88
CA THR A 170 19.48 2.73 -12.88
C THR A 170 19.15 3.81 -11.84
N SER A 171 20.13 4.65 -11.45
CA SER A 171 19.86 5.74 -10.50
C SER A 171 18.78 6.70 -10.99
N ALA A 172 18.71 6.97 -12.30
CA ALA A 172 17.68 7.82 -12.90
C ALA A 172 16.29 7.17 -12.84
N GLN A 173 16.19 5.87 -13.14
CA GLN A 173 14.92 5.12 -13.03
C GLN A 173 14.46 4.99 -11.58
N LEU A 174 15.40 4.85 -10.64
CA LEU A 174 15.06 4.82 -9.21
C LEU A 174 14.50 6.16 -8.77
N LYS A 175 15.14 7.26 -9.18
CA LYS A 175 14.65 8.60 -8.89
C LYS A 175 13.26 8.81 -9.48
N ASP A 176 13.05 8.49 -10.77
CA ASP A 176 11.74 8.57 -11.42
C ASP A 176 10.69 7.72 -10.69
N PHE A 177 11.06 6.51 -10.26
CA PHE A 177 10.18 5.66 -9.48
C PHE A 177 9.75 6.33 -8.17
N VAL A 178 10.70 6.82 -7.36
CA VAL A 178 10.38 7.45 -6.06
C VAL A 178 9.64 8.78 -6.25
N ASP A 179 10.00 9.55 -7.27
CA ASP A 179 9.38 10.84 -7.61
C ASP A 179 7.85 10.71 -7.84
N ARG A 180 7.35 9.54 -8.25
CA ARG A 180 5.90 9.29 -8.43
C ARG A 180 5.12 9.13 -7.12
N PHE A 181 5.80 8.90 -6.00
CA PHE A 181 5.19 8.75 -4.67
C PHE A 181 5.36 10.00 -3.81
N MET A 182 6.42 10.79 -4.06
CA MET A 182 6.73 11.99 -3.27
C MET A 182 5.62 13.04 -3.25
N PRO A 183 4.85 13.31 -4.34
CA PRO A 183 3.71 14.20 -4.30
C PRO A 183 2.68 13.78 -3.24
N ALA A 184 2.35 12.48 -3.18
CA ALA A 184 1.43 11.95 -2.18
C ALA A 184 1.99 12.09 -0.75
N TYR A 185 3.29 11.81 -0.54
CA TYR A 185 3.90 12.05 0.76
C TYR A 185 3.82 13.52 1.20
N LYS A 186 4.12 14.45 0.29
CA LYS A 186 4.06 15.90 0.58
C LYS A 186 2.64 16.37 0.88
N GLU A 187 1.65 15.81 0.21
CA GLU A 187 0.24 16.18 0.38
C GLU A 187 -0.34 15.60 1.68
N TYR A 188 -0.15 14.31 1.94
CA TYR A 188 -0.98 13.58 2.89
C TYR A 188 -0.30 13.28 4.23
N LEU A 189 1.05 13.25 4.30
CA LEU A 189 1.74 13.01 5.57
C LEU A 189 1.46 14.06 6.65
N PRO A 190 1.39 15.37 6.36
CA PRO A 190 1.08 16.37 7.39
C PRO A 190 -0.26 16.07 8.09
N GLY A 191 -1.28 15.64 7.33
CA GLY A 191 -2.58 15.23 7.87
C GLY A 191 -2.48 13.95 8.69
N LEU A 192 -1.85 12.90 8.16
CA LEU A 192 -1.71 11.61 8.85
C LEU A 192 -0.94 11.72 10.17
N TYR A 193 0.14 12.50 10.20
CA TYR A 193 0.97 12.66 11.40
C TYR A 193 0.36 13.63 12.41
N GLY A 194 -0.36 14.66 11.96
CA GLY A 194 -0.98 15.66 12.84
C GLY A 194 -2.34 15.27 13.39
N ASN A 195 -3.22 14.74 12.53
CA ASN A 195 -4.63 14.51 12.84
C ASN A 195 -4.99 13.03 12.97
N GLY A 196 -4.16 12.14 12.41
CA GLY A 196 -4.50 10.72 12.24
C GLY A 196 -5.59 10.50 11.19
N VAL A 197 -6.09 9.28 11.13
CA VAL A 197 -7.18 8.86 10.21
C VAL A 197 -8.55 9.32 10.70
N SER A 198 -8.85 9.08 11.98
CA SER A 198 -10.12 9.37 12.63
C SER A 198 -9.92 9.43 14.14
N THR A 199 -10.74 10.21 14.85
CA THR A 199 -10.72 10.25 16.32
C THR A 199 -11.19 8.94 16.96
N GLU A 200 -11.94 8.12 16.22
CA GLU A 200 -12.49 6.85 16.70
C GLU A 200 -11.57 5.65 16.40
N LEU A 201 -10.53 5.82 15.59
CA LEU A 201 -9.57 4.77 15.25
C LEU A 201 -8.29 4.95 16.09
N PRO A 202 -8.03 4.09 17.10
CA PRO A 202 -6.78 4.14 17.85
C PRO A 202 -5.57 4.07 16.94
N GLN A 203 -4.69 5.07 17.04
CA GLN A 203 -3.50 5.19 16.20
C GLN A 203 -2.23 5.30 17.07
N LEU A 204 -1.23 4.49 16.74
CA LEU A 204 0.12 4.58 17.30
C LEU A 204 1.10 5.03 16.22
N ASN A 205 1.74 6.18 16.42
CA ASN A 205 2.83 6.64 15.57
C ASN A 205 4.17 6.24 16.19
N ILE A 206 5.05 5.63 15.39
CA ILE A 206 6.44 5.35 15.74
C ILE A 206 7.30 6.13 14.76
N LYS A 207 7.89 7.22 15.23
CA LYS A 207 8.78 8.05 14.42
C LYS A 207 10.15 7.41 14.29
N ILE A 208 10.71 7.38 13.07
CA ILE A 208 12.02 6.80 12.79
C ILE A 208 12.97 7.76 12.07
N ASP A 209 14.27 7.63 12.37
CA ASP A 209 15.35 8.33 11.68
C ASP A 209 15.75 7.64 10.35
N SER A 210 16.77 8.18 9.66
CA SER A 210 17.31 7.62 8.41
C SER A 210 17.92 6.21 8.56
N ASN A 211 18.23 5.78 9.79
CA ASN A 211 18.71 4.43 10.10
C ASN A 211 17.58 3.46 10.45
N ARG A 212 16.32 3.91 10.39
CA ARG A 212 15.11 3.15 10.78
C ARG A 212 15.07 2.84 12.28
N ILE A 213 15.68 3.69 13.08
CA ILE A 213 15.68 3.58 14.55
C ILE A 213 14.57 4.49 15.09
N PRO A 214 13.72 4.01 16.02
CA PRO A 214 12.74 4.85 16.68
C PRO A 214 13.37 6.06 17.39
N ILE A 215 12.75 7.22 17.25
CA ILE A 215 13.15 8.47 17.89
C ILE A 215 11.98 9.09 18.64
N ASP A 216 12.30 9.90 19.65
CA ASP A 216 11.35 10.67 20.44
C ASP A 216 10.79 11.90 19.68
#